data_AF-A0A519CAD3-F1
#
_entry.id   AF-A0A519CAD3-F1
#
_cell.length_a   1.000
_cell.length_b   1.000
_cell.length_c   1.000
_cell.angle_alpha   90.00
_cell.angle_beta   90.00
_cell.angle_gamma   90.00
#
_symmetry.space_group_name_H-M   'P 1'
#
loop_
_entity.id
_entity.type
_entity.pdbx_description
1 polymer ?
#
loop_
_entity_poly.entity_id
_entity_poly.type
_entity_poly.pdbx_seq_one_letter_code
_entity_poly.pdbx_strand_id
1 'polypeptide(L)'
;MRNQNNAFHLAVPCRDLQEAVDFYENKLGCENRRTYDDRVTFNFFGDQLVCHLSPDKIDTDPEPYPRHFGITFHDGSDFDSFASRLKSNNVQLLNEIFTRFEGMPENHQAFFLKDPSNNILEFKYYPNKEMMH
;
A
#
# COMPACT_ATOMS: atom_id res chain seq x y z
N MET A 1 5.96 18.36 -10.31
CA MET A 1 4.61 18.98 -10.38
C MET A 1 3.56 17.87 -10.29
N ARG A 2 2.88 17.74 -9.14
CA ARG A 2 1.71 16.87 -9.00
C ARG A 2 0.48 17.64 -9.51
N ASN A 3 -0.25 17.07 -10.45
CA ASN A 3 -1.56 17.54 -10.89
C ASN A 3 -2.61 16.57 -10.33
N GLN A 4 -3.65 17.07 -9.67
CA GLN A 4 -4.71 16.25 -9.07
C GLN A 4 -5.56 15.50 -10.10
N ASN A 5 -5.56 15.92 -11.37
CA ASN A 5 -6.23 15.22 -12.48
C ASN A 5 -5.41 14.07 -13.07
N ASN A 6 -4.13 13.94 -12.67
CA ASN A 6 -3.31 12.80 -13.06
C ASN A 6 -3.41 11.70 -12.00
N ALA A 7 -3.13 10.45 -12.38
CA ALA A 7 -2.90 9.37 -11.45
C ALA A 7 -1.45 8.91 -11.53
N PHE A 8 -0.84 8.58 -10.39
CA PHE A 8 0.33 7.71 -10.39
C PHE A 8 -0.09 6.31 -10.85
N HIS A 9 0.81 5.56 -11.47
CA HIS A 9 0.55 4.17 -11.81
C HIS A 9 1.74 3.29 -11.43
N LEU A 10 1.45 2.15 -10.80
CA LEU A 10 2.45 1.17 -10.38
C LEU A 10 2.07 -0.22 -10.88
N ALA A 11 3.04 -0.95 -11.42
CA ALA A 11 2.92 -2.36 -11.74
C ALA A 11 3.71 -3.19 -10.73
N VAL A 12 3.07 -4.21 -10.15
CA VAL A 12 3.68 -5.16 -9.22
C VAL A 12 3.36 -6.59 -9.63
N PRO A 13 4.21 -7.58 -9.32
CA PRO A 13 3.89 -8.97 -9.60
C PRO A 13 2.84 -9.49 -8.63
N CYS A 14 2.01 -10.42 -9.09
CA CYS A 14 1.17 -11.26 -8.25
C CYS A 14 1.30 -12.72 -8.65
N ARG A 15 1.22 -13.64 -7.67
CA ARG A 15 1.29 -15.08 -7.92
C ARG A 15 -0.04 -15.67 -8.38
N ASP A 16 -1.13 -15.01 -8.00
CA ASP A 16 -2.50 -15.41 -8.31
C ASP A 16 -3.38 -14.15 -8.37
N LEU A 17 -4.25 -14.08 -9.39
CA LEU A 17 -5.11 -12.91 -9.62
C LEU A 17 -6.24 -12.82 -8.60
N GLN A 18 -6.80 -13.95 -8.19
CA GLN A 18 -7.90 -13.98 -7.23
C GLN A 18 -7.41 -13.61 -5.83
N GLU A 19 -6.23 -14.11 -5.41
CA GLU A 19 -5.62 -13.68 -4.15
C GLU A 19 -5.33 -12.17 -4.14
N ALA A 20 -4.90 -11.60 -5.27
CA ALA A 20 -4.70 -10.16 -5.39
C ALA A 20 -6.03 -9.40 -5.26
N VAL A 21 -7.10 -9.86 -5.92
CA VAL A 21 -8.45 -9.29 -5.76
C VAL A 21 -8.90 -9.36 -4.32
N ASP A 22 -8.81 -10.52 -3.68
CA ASP A 22 -9.24 -10.72 -2.30
C ASP A 22 -8.48 -9.82 -1.32
N PHE A 23 -7.19 -9.60 -1.56
CA PHE A 23 -6.40 -8.69 -0.73
C PHE A 23 -6.74 -7.22 -1.01
N TYR A 24 -6.59 -6.75 -2.26
CA TYR A 24 -6.69 -5.32 -2.56
C TYR A 24 -8.13 -4.83 -2.51
N GLU A 25 -9.11 -5.59 -3.02
CA GLU A 25 -10.51 -5.19 -3.00
C GLU A 25 -11.16 -5.46 -1.65
N ASN A 26 -11.19 -6.73 -1.23
CA ASN A 26 -12.00 -7.15 -0.09
C ASN A 26 -11.37 -6.78 1.27
N LYS A 27 -10.04 -6.81 1.38
CA LYS A 27 -9.35 -6.53 2.65
C LYS A 27 -8.86 -5.08 2.75
N LEU A 28 -8.15 -4.58 1.75
CA LEU A 28 -7.58 -3.22 1.75
C LEU A 28 -8.66 -2.14 1.49
N GLY A 29 -9.68 -2.48 0.69
CA GLY A 29 -10.79 -1.59 0.33
C GLY A 29 -10.53 -0.77 -0.93
N CYS A 30 -9.68 -1.25 -1.84
CA CYS A 30 -9.52 -0.68 -3.17
C CYS A 30 -10.68 -1.08 -4.08
N GLU A 31 -10.91 -0.33 -5.16
CA GLU A 31 -11.95 -0.70 -6.13
C GLU A 31 -11.31 -1.43 -7.32
N ASN A 32 -11.77 -2.66 -7.63
CA ASN A 32 -11.38 -3.33 -8.85
C ASN A 32 -11.95 -2.58 -10.06
N ARG A 33 -11.09 -2.33 -11.05
CA ARG A 33 -11.45 -1.59 -12.27
C ARG A 33 -11.57 -2.52 -13.47
N ARG A 34 -10.56 -3.36 -13.68
CA ARG A 34 -10.42 -4.21 -14.86
C ARG A 34 -9.67 -5.47 -14.49
N THR A 35 -10.16 -6.60 -14.97
CA THR A 35 -9.48 -7.90 -14.85
C THR A 35 -9.30 -8.48 -16.25
N TYR A 36 -8.11 -9.01 -16.51
CA TYR A 36 -7.72 -9.74 -17.71
C TYR A 36 -7.07 -11.05 -17.29
N ASP A 37 -6.84 -11.96 -18.24
CA ASP A 37 -6.20 -13.26 -17.97
C ASP A 37 -4.78 -13.14 -17.39
N ASP A 38 -4.12 -11.99 -17.56
CA ASP A 38 -2.73 -11.76 -17.15
C ASP A 38 -2.54 -10.65 -16.10
N ARG A 39 -3.59 -9.92 -15.70
CA ARG A 39 -3.49 -8.82 -14.75
C ARG A 39 -4.84 -8.36 -14.19
N VAL A 40 -4.80 -7.72 -13.03
CA VAL A 40 -5.92 -6.95 -12.45
C VAL A 40 -5.47 -5.52 -12.16
N THR A 41 -6.36 -4.55 -12.40
CA THR A 41 -6.12 -3.13 -12.15
C THR A 41 -7.08 -2.64 -11.06
N PHE A 42 -6.55 -1.93 -10.07
CA PHE A 42 -7.30 -1.33 -8.97
C PHE A 42 -7.21 0.20 -9.00
N ASN A 43 -8.28 0.85 -8.52
CA ASN A 43 -8.17 2.19 -7.96
C ASN A 43 -7.57 2.08 -6.56
N PHE A 44 -6.30 2.42 -6.45
CA PHE A 44 -5.51 2.41 -5.24
C PHE A 44 -5.45 3.84 -4.67
N PHE A 45 -6.45 4.21 -3.86
CA PHE A 45 -6.54 5.53 -3.21
C PHE A 45 -6.50 6.73 -4.18
N GLY A 46 -7.10 6.58 -5.37
CA GLY A 46 -7.11 7.59 -6.43
C GLY A 46 -5.99 7.41 -7.46
N ASP A 47 -4.99 6.58 -7.17
CA ASP A 47 -3.93 6.18 -8.09
C ASP A 47 -4.23 4.79 -8.71
N GLN A 48 -3.41 4.35 -9.66
CA GLN A 48 -3.57 3.08 -10.34
C GLN A 48 -2.56 2.04 -9.84
N LEU A 49 -3.04 0.92 -9.34
CA LEU A 49 -2.22 -0.26 -9.08
C LEU A 49 -2.57 -1.36 -10.07
N VAL A 50 -1.57 -1.96 -10.71
CA VAL A 50 -1.73 -3.09 -11.64
C VAL A 50 -0.95 -4.27 -11.09
N CYS A 51 -1.67 -5.33 -10.70
CA CYS A 51 -1.06 -6.60 -10.33
C CYS A 51 -0.97 -7.49 -11.56
N HIS A 52 0.25 -7.83 -11.98
CA HIS A 52 0.52 -8.69 -13.14
C HIS A 52 0.74 -10.13 -12.69
N LEU A 53 0.06 -11.09 -13.30
CA LEU A 53 0.27 -12.51 -13.03
C LEU A 53 1.70 -12.90 -13.42
N SER A 54 2.52 -13.24 -12.43
CA SER A 54 3.95 -13.54 -12.58
C SER A 54 4.44 -14.44 -11.43
N PRO A 55 3.88 -15.66 -11.29
CA PRO A 55 4.18 -16.56 -10.16
C PRO A 55 5.68 -16.91 -10.05
N ASP A 56 6.41 -16.94 -11.16
CA ASP A 56 7.84 -17.25 -11.19
C ASP A 56 8.76 -16.07 -10.81
N LYS A 57 8.19 -14.89 -10.53
CA LYS A 57 8.94 -13.65 -10.25
C LYS A 57 8.58 -13.05 -8.88
N ILE A 58 8.18 -13.91 -7.95
CA ILE A 58 7.86 -13.51 -6.58
C ILE A 58 9.10 -13.61 -5.71
N ASP A 59 9.39 -12.53 -4.99
CA ASP A 59 10.37 -12.56 -3.91
C ASP A 59 9.78 -13.34 -2.73
N THR A 60 10.43 -14.44 -2.34
CA THR A 60 9.93 -15.30 -1.26
C THR A 60 10.24 -14.76 0.13
N ASP A 61 11.24 -13.88 0.25
CA ASP A 61 11.70 -13.33 1.53
C ASP A 61 11.98 -11.82 1.39
N PRO A 62 10.93 -11.01 1.15
CA PRO A 62 11.09 -9.58 0.95
C PRO A 62 11.49 -8.89 2.25
N GLU A 63 12.51 -8.04 2.18
CA GLU A 63 12.76 -7.04 3.22
C GLU A 63 11.95 -5.76 2.93
N PRO A 64 11.62 -4.93 3.94
CA PRO A 64 10.95 -3.64 3.71
C PRO A 64 11.73 -2.69 2.79
N TYR A 65 13.04 -2.91 2.60
CA TYR A 65 13.89 -2.17 1.69
C TYR A 65 14.53 -3.13 0.67
N PRO A 66 14.81 -2.69 -0.56
CA PRO A 66 14.69 -1.31 -1.07
C PRO A 66 13.35 -1.01 -1.76
N ARG A 67 12.39 -1.94 -1.77
CA ARG A 67 11.14 -1.82 -2.54
C ARG A 67 9.93 -1.89 -1.62
N HIS A 68 9.16 -0.81 -1.59
CA HIS A 68 7.81 -0.77 -1.06
C HIS A 68 7.05 0.37 -1.75
N PHE A 69 5.74 0.40 -1.58
CA PHE A 69 4.89 1.48 -2.07
C PHE A 69 3.71 1.69 -1.12
N GLY A 70 2.97 2.77 -1.28
CA GLY A 70 1.74 2.96 -0.49
C GLY A 70 1.36 4.42 -0.44
N ILE A 71 0.71 4.83 0.64
CA ILE A 71 0.10 6.16 0.77
C ILE A 71 0.69 6.90 1.96
N THR A 72 1.08 8.15 1.72
CA THR A 72 1.30 9.11 2.80
C THR A 72 0.01 9.91 2.98
N PHE A 73 -0.68 9.68 4.09
CA PHE A 73 -1.92 10.36 4.44
C PHE A 73 -1.64 11.81 4.84
N HIS A 74 -2.53 12.71 4.43
CA HIS A 74 -2.47 14.12 4.81
C HIS A 74 -3.03 14.38 6.21
N ASP A 75 -4.00 13.57 6.62
CA ASP A 75 -4.71 13.66 7.90
C ASP A 75 -4.39 12.43 8.76
N GLY A 76 -4.05 12.64 10.03
CA GLY A 76 -3.73 11.56 10.97
C GLY A 76 -4.94 10.71 11.33
N SER A 77 -6.14 11.30 11.34
CA SER A 77 -7.37 10.56 11.62
C SER A 77 -7.74 9.59 10.49
N ASP A 78 -7.43 9.94 9.24
CA ASP A 78 -7.58 9.02 8.09
C ASP A 78 -6.60 7.85 8.20
N PHE A 79 -5.35 8.11 8.60
CA PHE A 79 -4.33 7.08 8.84
C PHE A 79 -4.75 6.12 9.95
N ASP A 80 -5.18 6.64 11.11
CA ASP A 80 -5.63 5.84 12.25
C ASP A 80 -6.89 5.02 11.93
N SER A 81 -7.84 5.62 11.22
CA SER A 81 -9.06 4.96 10.76
C SER A 81 -8.74 3.84 9.77
N PHE A 82 -7.79 4.08 8.86
CA PHE A 82 -7.33 3.07 7.92
C PHE A 82 -6.65 1.89 8.63
N ALA A 83 -5.71 2.16 9.55
CA ALA A 83 -5.06 1.12 10.34
C ALA A 83 -6.06 0.29 11.17
N SER A 84 -7.08 0.94 11.72
CA SER A 84 -8.15 0.26 12.46
C SER A 84 -9.00 -0.63 11.56
N ARG A 85 -9.35 -0.16 10.36
CA ARG A 85 -10.09 -0.95 9.36
C ARG A 85 -9.33 -2.20 8.94
N LEU A 86 -8.01 -2.10 8.74
CA LEU A 86 -7.16 -3.24 8.39
C LEU A 86 -7.21 -4.33 9.46
N LYS A 87 -7.15 -3.96 10.75
CA LYS A 87 -7.28 -4.89 11.86
C LYS A 87 -8.64 -5.59 11.86
N SER A 88 -9.73 -4.84 11.66
CA SER A 88 -11.09 -5.40 11.58
C SER A 88 -11.27 -6.36 10.38
N ASN A 89 -10.53 -6.13 9.28
CA ASN A 89 -10.52 -6.98 8.10
C ASN A 89 -9.52 -8.15 8.18
N ASN A 90 -8.95 -8.42 9.36
CA ASN A 90 -7.95 -9.46 9.60
C ASN A 90 -6.72 -9.34 8.68
N VAL A 91 -6.30 -8.10 8.37
CA VAL A 91 -5.04 -7.84 7.69
C VAL A 91 -3.93 -7.75 8.74
N GLN A 92 -2.96 -8.64 8.61
CA GLN A 92 -1.79 -8.65 9.50
C GLN A 92 -0.81 -7.55 9.09
N LEU A 93 -0.51 -6.67 10.03
CA LEU A 93 0.60 -5.72 9.91
C LEU A 93 1.93 -6.48 10.08
N LEU A 94 2.94 -6.11 9.30
CA LEU A 94 4.30 -6.65 9.48
C LEU A 94 4.95 -6.18 10.79
N ASN A 95 4.50 -5.04 11.29
CA ASN A 95 4.96 -4.41 12.52
C ASN A 95 3.84 -3.54 13.11
N GLU A 96 3.93 -3.25 14.41
CA GLU A 96 3.07 -2.24 15.01
C GLU A 96 3.38 -0.84 14.45
N ILE A 97 2.41 0.08 14.54
CA ILE A 97 2.62 1.47 14.16
C ILE A 97 3.80 2.01 14.98
N PHE A 98 4.79 2.57 14.29
CA PHE A 98 5.99 3.13 14.91
C PHE A 98 6.20 4.57 14.46
N THR A 99 6.91 5.33 15.27
CA THR A 99 7.38 6.67 14.91
C THR A 99 8.80 6.56 14.37
N ARG A 100 9.04 7.13 13.20
CA ARG A 100 10.38 7.27 12.61
C ARG A 100 10.88 8.70 12.78
N PHE A 101 12.19 8.84 12.97
CA PHE A 101 12.87 10.13 13.16
C PHE A 101 12.27 10.97 14.30
N GLU A 102 11.98 10.33 15.43
CA GLU A 102 11.41 11.01 16.59
C GLU A 102 12.27 12.21 17.04
N GLY A 103 11.61 13.35 17.30
CA GLY A 103 12.27 14.60 17.66
C GLY A 103 12.78 15.44 16.48
N MET A 104 12.74 14.92 15.25
CA MET A 104 13.13 15.66 14.03
C MET A 104 11.89 16.25 13.33
N PRO A 105 12.05 17.32 12.51
CA PRO A 105 10.95 17.89 11.73
C PRO A 105 10.25 16.89 10.80
N GLU A 106 11.00 15.93 10.25
CA GLU A 106 10.54 14.85 9.36
C GLU A 106 9.99 13.62 10.09
N ASN A 107 9.66 13.75 11.38
CA ASN A 107 9.04 12.67 12.12
C ASN A 107 7.73 12.23 11.44
N HIS A 108 7.49 10.93 11.43
CA HIS A 108 6.27 10.37 10.88
C HIS A 108 5.91 9.06 11.54
N GLN A 109 4.62 8.77 11.56
CA GLN A 109 4.10 7.46 11.91
C GLN A 109 4.07 6.59 10.67
N ALA A 110 4.42 5.31 10.81
CA ALA A 110 4.40 4.36 9.71
C ALA A 110 4.02 2.96 10.18
N PHE A 111 3.53 2.15 9.24
CA PHE A 111 3.46 0.70 9.37
C PHE A 111 3.60 0.04 8.00
N PHE A 112 3.99 -1.23 8.00
CA PHE A 112 4.11 -2.02 6.79
C PHE A 112 3.07 -3.14 6.72
N LEU A 113 2.62 -3.45 5.51
CA LEU A 113 1.85 -4.65 5.17
C LEU A 113 2.62 -5.50 4.17
N LYS A 114 2.17 -6.74 4.04
CA LYS A 114 2.56 -7.63 2.96
C LYS A 114 1.31 -8.15 2.25
N ASP A 115 1.28 -8.03 0.92
CA ASP A 115 0.23 -8.67 0.13
C ASP A 115 0.51 -10.19 -0.04
N PRO A 116 -0.42 -10.98 -0.62
CA PRO A 116 -0.23 -12.43 -0.79
C PRO A 116 0.99 -12.80 -1.66
N SER A 117 1.44 -11.87 -2.48
CA SER A 117 2.57 -12.00 -3.40
C SER A 117 3.84 -11.35 -2.86
N ASN A 118 3.90 -11.15 -1.55
CA ASN A 118 5.06 -10.63 -0.84
C ASN A 118 5.44 -9.19 -1.19
N ASN A 119 4.59 -8.43 -1.89
CA ASN A 119 4.86 -7.00 -2.08
C ASN A 119 4.70 -6.26 -0.74
N ILE A 120 5.65 -5.40 -0.42
CA ILE A 120 5.63 -4.59 0.80
C ILE A 120 4.88 -3.29 0.54
N LEU A 121 3.90 -3.00 1.40
CA LEU A 121 3.18 -1.73 1.39
C LEU A 121 3.55 -0.91 2.62
N GLU A 122 3.90 0.37 2.46
CA GLU A 122 4.15 1.32 3.55
C GLU A 122 3.08 2.40 3.57
N PHE A 123 2.47 2.60 4.73
CA PHE A 123 1.53 3.70 4.95
C PHE A 123 2.11 4.66 5.97
N LYS A 124 2.02 5.96 5.70
CA LYS A 124 2.66 7.01 6.51
C LYS A 124 1.72 8.15 6.85
N TYR A 125 2.02 8.83 7.95
CA TYR A 125 1.47 10.14 8.28
C TYR A 125 2.56 11.04 8.86
N TYR A 126 2.70 12.23 8.30
CA TYR A 126 3.63 13.26 8.79
C TYR A 126 2.83 14.36 9.51
N PRO A 127 3.08 14.60 10.81
CA PRO A 127 2.49 15.75 11.51
C PRO A 127 2.88 17.08 10.86
N ASN A 128 4.13 17.20 10.39
CA ASN A 128 4.57 18.30 9.55
C ASN A 128 4.36 17.99 8.06
N LYS A 129 3.31 18.57 7.48
CA LYS A 129 2.91 18.35 6.08
C LYS A 129 3.97 18.76 5.05
N GLU A 130 4.88 19.66 5.41
CA GLU A 130 5.97 20.08 4.53
C GLU A 130 7.00 18.95 4.29
N MET A 131 7.02 17.93 5.15
CA MET A 131 7.99 16.82 5.10
C MET A 131 7.47 15.59 4.36
N MET A 132 6.31 15.67 3.72
CA MET A 132 5.74 14.56 2.93
C MET A 132 6.53 14.25 1.64
N HIS A 133 7.45 15.13 1.23
CA HIS A 133 8.14 15.11 -0.07
C HIS A 133 9.63 15.38 0.05
#